data_AF-A0A3C0T9N2-F1
#
_entry.id   AF-A0A3C0T9N2-F1
#
_cell.length_a   1.000
_cell.length_b   1.000
_cell.length_c   1.000
_cell.angle_alpha   90.00
_cell.angle_beta   90.00
_cell.angle_gamma   90.00
#
_symmetry.space_group_name_H-M   'P 1'
#
loop_
_entity.id
_entity.type
_entity.pdbx_description
1 polymer ?
#
loop_
_entity_poly.entity_id
_entity_poly.type
_entity_poly.pdbx_seq_one_letter_code
_entity_poly.pdbx_strand_id
1 'polypeptide(L)'
;TREQCLNIPHQSCITRDNIQVDVDGLLYIKVMDPYKASYGIEDYLVAAINLAQTTVRSEVGKLRLSETFSERERLNETIVTEIDHASEPWGIKV
;
A
#
# COMPACT_ATOMS: atom_id res chain seq x y z
N THR A 1 1.64 -16.28 -14.47
CA THR A 1 0.88 -15.10 -13.99
C THR A 1 1.71 -13.85 -14.22
N ARG A 2 1.11 -12.81 -14.81
CA ARG A 2 1.79 -11.52 -15.08
C ARG A 2 1.70 -10.64 -13.84
N GLU A 3 2.78 -9.90 -13.57
CA GLU A 3 2.75 -8.81 -12.60
C GLU A 3 1.87 -7.69 -13.16
N GLN A 4 0.97 -7.18 -12.33
CA GLN A 4 0.13 -6.04 -12.65
C GLN A 4 0.63 -4.84 -11.85
N CYS A 5 0.74 -3.70 -12.52
CA CYS A 5 1.09 -2.45 -11.89
C CYS A 5 -0.20 -1.64 -11.66
N LEU A 6 -0.43 -1.25 -10.42
CA LEU A 6 -1.53 -0.41 -9.99
C LEU A 6 -0.99 0.93 -9.54
N ASN A 7 -1.65 2.00 -9.96
CA ASN A 7 -1.29 3.35 -9.54
C ASN A 7 -2.12 3.72 -8.30
N ILE A 8 -1.45 4.15 -7.25
CA ILE A 8 -2.11 4.69 -6.06
C ILE A 8 -2.33 6.17 -6.34
N PRO A 9 -3.58 6.66 -6.34
CA PRO A 9 -3.83 8.06 -6.63
C PRO A 9 -3.25 8.94 -5.51
N HIS A 10 -2.91 10.17 -5.88
CA HIS A 10 -2.30 11.13 -4.97
C HIS A 10 -3.11 11.27 -3.68
N GLN A 11 -2.41 11.30 -2.54
CA GLN A 11 -3.03 11.43 -1.24
C GLN A 11 -2.35 12.51 -0.41
N SER A 12 -3.15 13.49 0.02
CA SER A 12 -2.68 14.53 0.93
C SER A 12 -2.77 14.02 2.37
N CYS A 13 -1.63 13.99 3.06
CA CYS A 13 -1.49 13.51 4.43
C CYS A 13 -0.86 14.60 5.31
N ILE A 14 -1.22 14.60 6.59
CA ILE A 14 -0.61 15.50 7.59
C ILE A 14 0.32 14.65 8.45
N THR A 15 1.59 15.06 8.49
CA THR A 15 2.62 14.43 9.32
C THR A 15 2.49 14.85 10.78
N ARG A 16 3.23 14.19 11.68
CA ARG A 16 3.19 14.48 13.12
C ARG A 16 3.57 15.93 13.47
N ASP A 17 4.38 16.57 12.64
CA ASP A 17 4.82 17.97 12.84
C ASP A 17 3.84 18.99 12.24
N ASN A 18 2.61 18.57 11.90
CA ASN A 18 1.57 19.42 11.31
C ASN A 18 1.98 20.02 9.94
N ILE A 19 2.79 19.27 9.19
CA ILE A 19 3.18 19.61 7.82
C ILE A 19 2.37 18.76 6.86
N GLN A 20 1.76 19.41 5.86
CA GLN A 20 1.03 18.77 4.78
C GLN A 20 2.02 18.22 3.74
N VAL A 21 1.88 16.94 3.41
CA VAL A 21 2.71 16.22 2.43
C VAL A 21 1.78 15.49 1.48
N ASP A 22 2.05 15.62 0.19
CA ASP A 22 1.39 14.83 -0.84
C ASP A 22 2.25 13.62 -1.17
N VAL A 23 1.62 12.44 -1.13
CA VAL A 23 2.29 11.16 -1.39
C VAL A 23 1.58 10.44 -2.51
N ASP A 24 2.36 9.95 -3.46
CA ASP A 24 1.96 9.10 -4.57
C ASP A 24 2.82 7.83 -4.62
N GLY A 25 2.36 6.81 -5.35
CA GLY A 25 3.07 5.54 -5.40
C GLY A 25 2.53 4.56 -6.43
N LEU A 26 3.36 3.56 -6.74
CA LEU A 26 3.02 2.45 -7.61
C LEU A 26 3.06 1.16 -6.79
N LEU A 27 2.02 0.34 -6.96
CA LEU A 27 1.89 -0.96 -6.34
C LEU A 27 2.07 -2.04 -7.40
N TYR A 28 2.99 -2.95 -7.17
CA TYR A 28 3.13 -4.15 -8.00
C TYR A 28 2.42 -5.29 -7.31
N ILE A 29 1.59 -6.01 -8.04
CA ILE A 29 0.88 -7.16 -7.51
C ILE A 29 1.04 -8.36 -8.44
N LYS A 30 1.06 -9.55 -7.85
CA LYS A 30 1.12 -10.81 -8.56
C LYS A 30 0.11 -11.78 -7.97
N VAL A 31 -0.81 -12.25 -8.80
CA VAL A 31 -1.75 -13.30 -8.42
C VAL A 31 -0.98 -14.62 -8.31
N MET A 32 -1.00 -15.23 -7.13
CA MET A 32 -0.39 -16.53 -6.85
C MET A 32 -1.43 -17.64 -6.92
N ASP A 33 -2.62 -17.41 -6.35
CA ASP A 33 -3.72 -18.37 -6.34
C ASP A 33 -4.97 -17.77 -7.03
N PRO A 34 -5.26 -18.15 -8.29
CA PRO A 34 -6.41 -17.62 -9.03
C PRO A 34 -7.76 -18.06 -8.46
N TYR A 35 -7.81 -19.17 -7.69
CA TYR A 35 -9.06 -19.61 -7.07
C TYR A 35 -9.47 -18.67 -5.94
N LYS A 36 -8.52 -18.32 -5.06
CA LYS A 36 -8.74 -17.34 -3.99
C LYS A 36 -8.94 -15.93 -4.53
N ALA A 37 -8.24 -15.54 -5.60
CA ALA A 37 -8.42 -14.23 -6.19
C ALA A 37 -9.81 -14.04 -6.82
N SER A 38 -10.43 -15.10 -7.34
CA SER A 38 -11.75 -15.02 -7.96
C SER A 38 -12.92 -15.14 -6.98
N TYR A 39 -12.75 -15.84 -5.86
CA TYR A 39 -13.83 -16.08 -4.88
C TYR A 39 -13.65 -15.35 -3.55
N GLY A 40 -12.43 -14.91 -3.23
CA GLY A 40 -12.10 -14.30 -1.95
C GLY A 40 -12.56 -12.84 -1.81
N ILE A 41 -12.71 -12.12 -2.92
CA ILE A 41 -13.21 -10.74 -2.95
C ILE A 41 -13.77 -10.39 -4.33
N GLU A 42 -14.67 -9.41 -4.39
CA GLU A 42 -15.32 -8.99 -5.64
C GLU A 42 -14.33 -8.34 -6.61
N ASP A 43 -13.53 -7.38 -6.13
CA ASP A 43 -12.44 -6.76 -6.88
C ASP A 43 -11.21 -6.56 -5.98
N TYR A 44 -10.21 -7.41 -6.19
CA TYR A 44 -8.97 -7.36 -5.43
C TYR A 44 -8.09 -6.16 -5.78
N LEU A 45 -8.21 -5.60 -6.98
CA LEU A 45 -7.42 -4.44 -7.42
C LEU A 45 -7.88 -3.20 -6.64
N VAL A 46 -9.19 -3.00 -6.56
CA VAL A 46 -9.79 -1.89 -5.82
C VAL A 46 -9.52 -2.03 -4.33
N ALA A 47 -9.66 -3.24 -3.78
CA ALA A 47 -9.35 -3.52 -2.38
C ALA A 47 -7.87 -3.22 -2.05
N ALA A 48 -6.94 -3.66 -2.91
CA ALA A 48 -5.51 -3.38 -2.74
C ALA A 48 -5.18 -1.89 -2.78
N ILE A 49 -5.79 -1.11 -3.69
CA ILE A 49 -5.60 0.34 -3.75
C ILE A 49 -6.10 1.02 -2.47
N ASN A 50 -7.32 0.69 -2.02
CA ASN A 50 -7.90 1.28 -0.81
C ASN A 50 -7.10 0.95 0.44
N LEU A 51 -6.60 -0.29 0.51
CA LEU A 51 -5.73 -0.72 1.59
C LEU A 51 -4.40 0.05 1.57
N ALA A 52 -3.74 0.13 0.41
CA ALA A 52 -2.49 0.86 0.26
C ALA A 52 -2.63 2.34 0.66
N GLN A 53 -3.72 3.01 0.24
CA GLN A 53 -4.04 4.37 0.65
C GLN A 53 -4.16 4.53 2.18
N THR A 54 -4.86 3.59 2.82
CA THR A 54 -5.09 3.60 4.26
C THR A 54 -3.78 3.37 5.02
N THR A 55 -2.97 2.42 4.58
CA THR A 55 -1.65 2.11 5.17
C THR A 55 -0.69 3.29 5.02
N VAL A 56 -0.58 3.87 3.82
CA VAL A 56 0.23 5.08 3.57
C VAL A 56 -0.21 6.22 4.48
N ARG A 57 -1.53 6.45 4.62
CA ARG A 57 -2.06 7.50 5.52
C ARG A 57 -1.61 7.30 6.96
N SER A 58 -1.74 6.07 7.45
CA SER A 58 -1.43 5.71 8.83
C SER A 58 0.05 5.88 9.12
N GLU A 59 0.92 5.38 8.24
CA GLU A 59 2.37 5.43 8.47
C GLU A 59 2.94 6.84 8.35
N VAL A 60 2.49 7.62 7.35
CA VAL A 60 2.91 9.02 7.19
C VAL A 60 2.47 9.88 8.38
N GLY A 61 1.31 9.59 8.99
CA GLY A 61 0.85 10.30 10.18
C GLY A 61 1.68 10.04 11.45
N LYS A 62 2.39 8.91 11.52
CA LYS A 62 3.24 8.54 12.68
C LYS A 62 4.62 9.19 12.61
N LEU A 63 5.12 9.46 11.40
CA LEU A 63 6.47 9.96 11.13
C LEU A 63 6.54 11.49 11.10
N ARG A 64 7.74 12.02 11.35
CA ARG A 64 8.11 13.41 11.10
C ARG A 64 8.59 13.60 9.66
N LEU A 65 8.54 14.83 9.15
CA LEU A 65 8.96 15.13 7.77
C LEU A 65 10.40 14.66 7.49
N SER A 66 11.32 14.96 8.40
CA SER A 66 12.74 14.58 8.25
C SER A 66 12.93 13.06 8.24
N GLU A 67 12.15 12.34 9.05
CA GLU A 67 12.19 10.88 9.15
C GLU A 67 11.62 10.24 7.89
N THR A 68 10.58 10.82 7.27
CA THR A 68 10.02 10.33 6.00
C THR A 68 11.05 10.30 4.87
N PHE A 69 11.97 11.27 4.83
CA PHE A 69 13.04 11.28 3.81
C PHE A 69 14.18 10.31 4.13
N SER A 70 14.59 10.20 5.39
CA SER A 70 15.69 9.33 5.81
C SER A 70 15.30 7.85 5.87
N GLU A 71 14.05 7.55 6.23
CA GLU A 71 13.54 6.18 6.42
C GLU A 71 12.64 5.71 5.27
N ARG A 72 12.78 6.30 4.06
CA ARG A 72 11.94 5.93 2.90
C ARG A 72 11.95 4.43 2.61
N GLU A 73 13.10 3.78 2.74
CA GLU A 73 13.25 2.34 2.49
C GLU A 73 12.52 1.50 3.56
N ARG A 74 12.70 1.87 4.83
CA ARG A 74 12.00 1.24 5.96
C ARG A 74 10.49 1.44 5.90
N LEU A 75 10.04 2.64 5.50
CA LEU A 75 8.63 2.95 5.29
C LEU A 75 8.05 2.05 4.18
N ASN A 76 8.78 1.88 3.08
CA ASN A 76 8.36 1.02 1.98
C ASN A 76 8.26 -0.45 2.42
N GLU A 77 9.25 -0.97 3.14
CA GLU A 77 9.21 -2.33 3.69
C GLU A 77 8.01 -2.55 4.62
N THR A 78 7.72 -1.58 5.48
CA THR A 78 6.59 -1.64 6.42
C THR A 78 5.26 -1.65 5.67
N ILE A 79 5.10 -0.76 4.69
CA ILE A 79 3.88 -0.70 3.85
C ILE A 79 3.68 -2.01 3.09
N VAL A 80 4.74 -2.55 2.46
CA VAL A 80 4.66 -3.81 1.72
C VAL A 80 4.26 -4.96 2.66
N THR A 81 4.84 -5.02 3.86
CA THR A 81 4.55 -6.08 4.83
C THR A 81 3.09 -6.06 5.29
N GLU A 82 2.55 -4.89 5.62
CA GLU A 82 1.15 -4.74 6.04
C GLU A 82 0.17 -5.08 4.90
N ILE A 83 0.50 -4.68 3.66
CA ILE A 83 -0.33 -5.01 2.50
C ILE A 83 -0.26 -6.51 2.19
N ASP A 84 0.93 -7.12 2.24
CA ASP A 84 1.11 -8.56 1.99
C ASP A 84 0.26 -9.38 2.97
N HIS A 85 0.35 -9.06 4.27
CA HIS A 85 -0.42 -9.73 5.33
C HIS A 85 -1.94 -9.62 5.13
N ALA A 86 -2.44 -8.45 4.74
CA ALA A 86 -3.86 -8.27 4.45
C ALA A 86 -4.31 -8.89 3.11
N SER A 87 -3.37 -9.15 2.18
CA SER A 87 -3.64 -9.70 0.85
C SER A 87 -3.53 -11.24 0.75
N GLU A 88 -2.98 -11.90 1.77
CA GLU A 88 -2.98 -13.37 1.92
C GLU A 88 -4.34 -14.05 1.66
N PRO A 89 -5.48 -13.57 2.23
CA PRO A 89 -6.79 -14.21 1.98
C PRO A 89 -7.23 -14.10 0.51
N TRP A 90 -6.71 -13.14 -0.25
CA TRP A 90 -7.03 -12.94 -1.67
C TRP A 90 -6.11 -13.74 -2.59
N GLY A 91 -5.08 -14.42 -2.08
CA GLY A 91 -4.14 -15.20 -2.89
C GLY A 91 -3.23 -14.33 -3.77
N ILE A 92 -2.98 -13.09 -3.34
CA ILE A 92 -2.17 -12.10 -4.03
C ILE A 92 -0.89 -11.92 -3.24
N LYS A 93 0.19 -11.64 -3.96
CA LYS A 93 1.47 -11.24 -3.39
C LYS A 93 1.83 -9.85 -3.90
N VAL A 94 2.32 -9.01 -3.00
CA VAL A 94 2.72 -7.62 -3.25
C VAL A 94 4.23 -7.48 -3.17
#